data_AF-A0A850M8I8-F1
#
_entry.id   AF-A0A850M8I8-F1
#
_cell.length_a   1.000
_cell.length_b   1.000
_cell.length_c   1.000
_cell.angle_alpha   90.00
_cell.angle_beta   90.00
_cell.angle_gamma   90.00
#
_symmetry.space_group_name_H-M   'P 1'
#
loop_
_entity.id
_entity.type
_entity.pdbx_description
1 polymer ?
#
loop_
_entity_poly.entity_id
_entity_poly.type
_entity_poly.pdbx_seq_one_letter_code
_entity_poly.pdbx_strand_id
1 'polypeptide(L)'
;MRIGLFSDTHLGCTVRDTRAGQYYRLDQFRLVPIEYDFARSFNYIVDSFIEEKGNLDLILHGGDFFHYPLRGTKTFLSEPSRVIGGRGIKKLNDLNIPILIIDGNHGLYNIRRISSIRQFQIFENVKIFTFWRDAIRAINKKEALVFNHDGVRVHAFPYINPISMQIMSAKLYDRYQTWINDYEFKFLTKSDKIDICLIHGMKADETFPNQLHPEKYDLFVAGHDHLFKPDGNFIIPGSTERWKFDPVNLVEEKQKRFFHFINIEKNEKPEIESVEIPIRRMIVESINIDLDDTHQEIYGQIEKKLDEHELIEKFDAESAARVKIILTGNIGYSTWSNLSPNLTKLSNMVLSSPNYNVIQFKIDKSMTYRDEAEKDVSQPGRAEILYLIEDPETEFLTFLKKLEIQKYDTQLLAQLFGKVINKTGDLQ
;
A
#
# COMPACT_ATOMS: atom_id res chain seq x y z
N MET A 1 0.11 -15.79 26.82
CA MET A 1 0.62 -16.23 25.50
C MET A 1 1.41 -15.09 24.90
N ARG A 2 2.51 -15.36 24.19
CA ARG A 2 3.33 -14.33 23.53
C ARG A 2 3.41 -14.56 22.01
N ILE A 3 3.09 -13.52 21.26
CA ILE A 3 2.88 -13.55 19.81
C ILE A 3 3.90 -12.66 19.11
N GLY A 4 4.56 -13.18 18.06
CA GLY A 4 5.30 -12.35 17.11
C GLY A 4 4.35 -11.82 16.02
N LEU A 5 4.37 -10.51 15.76
CA LEU A 5 3.46 -9.88 14.81
C LEU A 5 4.19 -8.90 13.87
N PHE A 6 3.93 -9.04 12.57
CA PHE A 6 4.37 -8.11 11.52
C PHE A 6 3.41 -8.17 10.32
N SER A 7 3.46 -7.20 9.42
CA SER A 7 2.60 -7.13 8.22
C SER A 7 3.32 -6.40 7.09
N ASP A 8 2.71 -6.35 5.90
CA ASP A 8 3.07 -5.41 4.83
C ASP A 8 4.56 -5.43 4.51
N THR A 9 5.08 -6.66 4.30
CA THR A 9 6.50 -6.92 4.07
C THR A 9 6.91 -6.58 2.65
N HIS A 10 5.98 -6.63 1.68
CA HIS A 10 6.19 -6.18 0.30
C HIS A 10 7.51 -6.68 -0.33
N LEU A 11 7.87 -7.94 -0.10
CA LEU A 11 9.06 -8.53 -0.72
C LEU A 11 8.96 -8.41 -2.25
N GLY A 12 10.04 -7.92 -2.87
CA GLY A 12 10.09 -7.65 -4.31
C GLY A 12 9.63 -6.26 -4.71
N CYS A 13 9.43 -5.35 -3.76
CA CYS A 13 9.16 -3.95 -4.07
C CYS A 13 10.35 -3.33 -4.83
N THR A 14 10.07 -2.73 -5.98
CA THR A 14 11.08 -2.04 -6.79
C THR A 14 10.56 -0.67 -7.21
N VAL A 15 11.47 0.29 -7.41
CA VAL A 15 11.13 1.63 -7.90
C VAL A 15 12.15 2.07 -8.95
N ARG A 16 11.70 2.87 -9.94
CA ARG A 16 12.49 3.21 -11.13
C ARG A 16 13.55 4.29 -10.89
N ASP A 17 13.31 5.23 -9.98
CA ASP A 17 14.13 6.43 -9.80
C ASP A 17 15.33 6.20 -8.86
N THR A 18 16.01 5.06 -9.04
CA THR A 18 17.13 4.63 -8.21
C THR A 18 18.45 4.70 -8.96
N ARG A 19 19.55 4.68 -8.21
CA ARG A 19 20.90 4.68 -8.76
C ARG A 19 21.10 3.48 -9.69
N ALA A 20 21.33 3.77 -10.98
CA ALA A 20 21.51 2.74 -12.00
C ALA A 20 22.78 1.91 -11.77
N GLY A 21 22.71 0.63 -12.13
CA GLY A 21 23.85 -0.29 -12.04
C GLY A 21 24.26 -0.68 -10.62
N GLN A 22 23.58 -0.16 -9.59
CA GLN A 22 23.80 -0.58 -8.21
C GLN A 22 22.98 -1.82 -7.91
N TYR A 23 23.69 -2.85 -7.49
CA TYR A 23 23.09 -4.08 -7.02
C TYR A 23 23.71 -4.43 -5.69
N TYR A 24 22.83 -4.72 -4.74
CA TYR A 24 23.22 -5.13 -3.40
C TYR A 24 23.22 -6.65 -3.36
N ARG A 25 24.27 -7.19 -2.73
CA ARG A 25 24.36 -8.63 -2.55
C ARG A 25 23.65 -9.01 -1.26
N LEU A 26 22.57 -9.78 -1.38
CA LEU A 26 21.97 -10.48 -0.26
C LEU A 26 22.02 -11.98 -0.57
N ASP A 27 22.79 -12.72 0.24
CA ASP A 27 23.20 -14.09 -0.03
C ASP A 27 23.89 -14.25 -1.41
N GLN A 28 23.18 -14.89 -2.33
CA GLN A 28 23.59 -15.21 -3.70
C GLN A 28 22.93 -14.30 -4.73
N PHE A 29 22.03 -13.41 -4.30
CA PHE A 29 21.24 -12.56 -5.19
C PHE A 29 21.84 -11.17 -5.30
N ARG A 30 21.60 -10.55 -6.46
CA ARG A 30 21.87 -9.15 -6.74
C ARG A 30 20.53 -8.44 -6.81
N LEU A 31 20.21 -7.68 -5.78
CA LEU A 31 18.95 -6.97 -5.64
C LEU A 31 19.12 -5.49 -5.99
N VAL A 32 18.10 -4.88 -6.57
CA VAL A 32 18.07 -3.43 -6.71
C VAL A 32 17.89 -2.79 -5.33
N PRO A 33 18.30 -1.52 -5.13
CA PRO A 33 18.46 -0.97 -3.78
C PRO A 33 17.20 -1.04 -2.90
N ILE A 34 16.04 -0.69 -3.44
CA ILE A 34 14.79 -0.74 -2.65
C ILE A 34 14.32 -2.17 -2.40
N GLU A 35 14.52 -3.09 -3.35
CA GLU A 35 14.21 -4.51 -3.13
C GLU A 35 15.10 -5.09 -2.02
N TYR A 36 16.37 -4.67 -1.97
CA TYR A 36 17.30 -5.01 -0.90
C TYR A 36 16.84 -4.50 0.46
N ASP A 37 16.40 -3.25 0.57
CA ASP A 37 15.95 -2.66 1.84
C ASP A 37 14.78 -3.47 2.43
N PHE A 38 13.75 -3.79 1.62
CA PHE A 38 12.63 -4.63 2.06
C PHE A 38 13.07 -6.06 2.46
N ALA A 39 13.98 -6.66 1.70
CA ALA A 39 14.51 -7.99 2.02
C ALA A 39 15.36 -8.00 3.31
N ARG A 40 16.15 -6.94 3.54
CA ARG A 40 16.95 -6.75 4.75
C ARG A 40 16.06 -6.60 5.97
N SER A 41 15.02 -5.77 5.90
CA SER A 41 14.04 -5.60 6.98
C SER A 41 13.32 -6.90 7.32
N PHE A 42 12.92 -7.69 6.32
CA PHE A 42 12.34 -9.01 6.56
C PHE A 42 13.32 -9.97 7.25
N ASN A 43 14.57 -10.05 6.78
CA ASN A 43 15.58 -10.89 7.42
C ASN A 43 15.85 -10.47 8.87
N TYR A 44 15.90 -9.17 9.14
CA TYR A 44 16.04 -8.64 10.50
C TYR A 44 14.93 -9.14 11.42
N ILE A 45 13.66 -9.03 10.99
CA ILE A 45 12.51 -9.54 11.76
C ILE A 45 12.62 -11.05 12.00
N VAL A 46 12.96 -11.82 10.96
CA VAL A 46 13.14 -13.27 11.06
C VAL A 46 14.22 -13.61 12.08
N ASP A 47 15.37 -12.96 12.01
CA ASP A 47 16.49 -13.21 12.91
C ASP A 47 16.13 -12.80 14.35
N SER A 48 15.41 -11.70 14.57
CA SER A 48 14.90 -11.33 15.90
C SER A 48 13.89 -12.34 16.48
N PHE A 49 13.02 -12.93 15.65
CA PHE A 49 12.12 -14.01 16.11
C PHE A 49 12.87 -15.30 16.46
N ILE A 50 13.99 -15.58 15.79
CA ILE A 50 14.87 -16.70 16.13
C ILE A 50 15.58 -16.45 17.47
N GLU A 51 16.00 -15.21 17.74
CA GLU A 51 16.60 -14.82 19.01
C GLU A 51 15.63 -14.99 20.19
N GLU A 52 14.33 -14.72 19.97
CA GLU A 52 13.24 -14.94 20.95
C GLU A 52 12.68 -16.38 20.96
N LYS A 53 13.37 -17.33 20.33
CA LYS A 53 12.95 -18.73 20.32
C LYS A 53 12.78 -19.25 21.75
N GLY A 54 11.64 -19.90 22.01
CA GLY A 54 11.29 -20.45 23.32
C GLY A 54 10.39 -19.54 24.15
N ASN A 55 10.29 -18.26 23.77
CA ASN A 55 9.36 -17.30 24.37
C ASN A 55 8.14 -17.02 23.48
N LEU A 56 8.13 -17.52 22.24
CA LEU A 56 7.05 -17.28 21.27
C LEU A 56 6.16 -18.52 21.12
N ASP A 57 4.85 -18.29 21.19
CA ASP A 57 3.83 -19.32 21.03
C ASP A 57 3.22 -19.33 19.62
N LEU A 58 3.24 -18.17 18.93
CA LEU A 58 2.58 -17.98 17.63
C LEU A 58 3.21 -16.81 16.87
N ILE A 59 3.33 -16.95 15.55
CA ILE A 59 3.72 -15.85 14.66
C ILE A 59 2.55 -15.52 13.74
N LEU A 60 2.17 -14.25 13.67
CA LEU A 60 1.12 -13.73 12.81
C LEU A 60 1.70 -12.79 11.74
N HIS A 61 1.24 -12.97 10.50
CA HIS A 61 1.50 -12.06 9.39
C HIS A 61 0.20 -11.49 8.81
N GLY A 62 0.09 -10.17 8.86
CA GLY A 62 -1.12 -9.41 8.52
C GLY A 62 -1.44 -9.27 7.03
N GLY A 63 -0.70 -9.92 6.13
CA GLY A 63 -0.91 -9.83 4.68
C GLY A 63 0.10 -8.93 3.97
N ASP A 64 0.01 -8.90 2.63
CA ASP A 64 0.99 -8.21 1.77
C ASP A 64 2.44 -8.67 1.97
N PHE A 65 2.63 -9.98 2.05
CA PHE A 65 3.96 -10.59 2.18
C PHE A 65 4.84 -10.30 0.96
N PHE A 66 4.25 -10.35 -0.24
CA PHE A 66 4.91 -10.05 -1.51
C PHE A 66 4.29 -8.82 -2.14
N HIS A 67 5.12 -7.94 -2.71
CA HIS A 67 4.63 -6.73 -3.37
C HIS A 67 3.95 -7.01 -4.71
N TYR A 68 4.44 -8.00 -5.46
CA TYR A 68 3.93 -8.37 -6.78
C TYR A 68 3.32 -9.79 -6.77
N PRO A 69 2.36 -10.06 -7.66
CA PRO A 69 1.75 -9.14 -8.63
C PRO A 69 0.83 -8.09 -7.98
N LEU A 70 0.76 -6.90 -8.60
CA LEU A 70 -0.25 -5.88 -8.29
C LEU A 70 -1.42 -6.03 -9.27
N ARG A 71 -2.63 -5.69 -8.82
CA ARG A 71 -3.80 -5.62 -9.70
C ARG A 71 -3.52 -4.73 -10.91
N GLY A 72 -3.75 -5.25 -12.11
CA GLY A 72 -3.57 -4.51 -13.36
C GLY A 72 -2.12 -4.38 -13.84
N THR A 73 -1.14 -4.89 -13.09
CA THR A 73 0.26 -4.87 -13.53
C THR A 73 0.67 -6.18 -14.19
N LYS A 74 1.60 -6.09 -15.15
CA LYS A 74 2.24 -7.25 -15.79
C LYS A 74 3.48 -7.72 -15.02
N THR A 75 3.82 -7.07 -13.90
CA THR A 75 5.01 -7.39 -13.12
C THR A 75 4.76 -8.65 -12.31
N PHE A 76 5.64 -9.63 -12.49
CA PHE A 76 5.61 -10.88 -11.75
C PHE A 76 6.47 -10.77 -10.48
N LEU A 77 6.15 -11.57 -9.48
CA LEU A 77 7.01 -11.77 -8.32
C LEU A 77 8.41 -12.23 -8.78
N SER A 78 9.45 -11.54 -8.30
CA SER A 78 10.84 -11.87 -8.61
C SER A 78 11.27 -13.18 -7.94
N GLU A 79 12.10 -13.98 -8.61
CA GLU A 79 12.66 -15.21 -8.03
C GLU A 79 13.50 -14.96 -6.77
N PRO A 80 14.36 -13.91 -6.69
CA PRO A 80 15.05 -13.57 -5.45
C PRO A 80 14.09 -13.39 -4.27
N SER A 81 12.98 -12.67 -4.47
CA SER A 81 11.97 -12.46 -3.43
C SER A 81 11.31 -13.76 -2.99
N ARG A 82 10.99 -14.68 -3.93
CA ARG A 82 10.48 -16.02 -3.57
C ARG A 82 11.46 -16.79 -2.70
N VAL A 83 12.73 -16.80 -3.06
CA VAL A 83 13.75 -17.57 -2.34
C VAL A 83 14.03 -16.96 -0.97
N ILE A 84 14.13 -15.63 -0.86
CA ILE A 84 14.32 -14.93 0.41
C ILE A 84 13.12 -15.20 1.33
N GLY A 85 11.89 -15.00 0.84
CA GLY A 85 10.68 -15.30 1.59
C GLY A 85 10.61 -16.75 2.03
N GLY A 86 10.89 -17.70 1.12
CA GLY A 86 10.88 -19.13 1.42
C GLY A 86 11.93 -19.54 2.44
N ARG A 87 13.14 -18.96 2.40
CA ARG A 87 14.19 -19.18 3.39
C ARG A 87 13.80 -18.64 4.77
N GLY A 88 13.26 -17.42 4.82
CA GLY A 88 12.79 -16.82 6.07
C GLY A 88 11.67 -17.66 6.72
N ILE A 89 10.65 -18.04 5.94
CA ILE A 89 9.58 -18.91 6.44
C ILE A 89 10.11 -20.28 6.87
N LYS A 90 11.06 -20.87 6.13
CA LYS A 90 11.70 -22.12 6.54
C LYS A 90 12.40 -21.96 7.89
N LYS A 91 13.23 -20.92 8.06
CA LYS A 91 13.94 -20.64 9.32
C LYS A 91 12.94 -20.56 10.49
N LEU A 92 11.84 -19.83 10.31
CA LEU A 92 10.79 -19.71 11.33
C LEU A 92 10.08 -21.05 11.59
N ASN A 93 9.76 -21.82 10.54
CA ASN A 93 9.15 -23.14 10.67
C ASN A 93 10.04 -24.11 11.47
N ASP A 94 11.36 -24.05 11.27
CA ASP A 94 12.34 -24.87 11.98
C ASP A 94 12.40 -24.54 13.49
N LEU A 95 11.81 -23.42 13.94
CA LEU A 95 11.64 -23.10 15.37
C LEU A 95 10.56 -23.94 16.04
N ASN A 96 9.74 -24.65 15.26
CA ASN A 96 8.57 -25.38 15.71
C ASN A 96 7.50 -24.49 16.37
N ILE A 97 7.41 -23.24 15.93
CA ILE A 97 6.38 -22.27 16.32
C ILE A 97 5.37 -22.19 15.18
N PRO A 98 4.05 -22.25 15.44
CA PRO A 98 3.04 -22.04 14.41
C PRO A 98 3.11 -20.65 13.79
N ILE A 99 2.93 -20.58 12.49
CA ILE A 99 2.96 -19.35 11.70
C ILE A 99 1.63 -19.26 10.96
N LEU A 100 0.91 -18.16 11.15
CA LEU A 100 -0.32 -17.86 10.41
C LEU A 100 -0.11 -16.65 9.52
N ILE A 101 -0.37 -16.83 8.22
CA ILE A 101 -0.29 -15.77 7.21
C ILE A 101 -1.65 -15.65 6.52
N ILE A 102 -2.15 -14.43 6.33
CA ILE A 102 -3.33 -14.15 5.50
C ILE A 102 -2.91 -13.51 4.18
N ASP A 103 -3.72 -13.64 3.13
CA ASP A 103 -3.53 -12.86 1.91
C ASP A 103 -3.76 -11.37 2.18
N GLY A 104 -2.94 -10.51 1.57
CA GLY A 104 -3.25 -9.10 1.39
C GLY A 104 -3.75 -8.79 -0.03
N ASN A 105 -3.86 -7.50 -0.39
CA ASN A 105 -4.26 -7.08 -1.73
C ASN A 105 -3.14 -7.21 -2.78
N HIS A 106 -1.90 -7.38 -2.32
CA HIS A 106 -0.72 -7.68 -3.14
C HIS A 106 -0.46 -9.19 -3.20
N GLY A 107 0.37 -9.61 -4.17
CA GLY A 107 0.76 -11.01 -4.27
C GLY A 107 -0.32 -11.95 -4.84
N LEU A 108 -1.40 -11.41 -5.42
CA LEU A 108 -2.54 -12.17 -5.92
C LEU A 108 -2.54 -12.33 -7.44
N TYR A 109 -2.40 -13.55 -7.94
CA TYR A 109 -2.57 -13.85 -9.36
C TYR A 109 -4.06 -14.00 -9.71
N ASN A 110 -4.76 -12.88 -9.86
CA ASN A 110 -6.22 -12.85 -10.06
C ASN A 110 -6.72 -13.70 -11.23
N ILE A 111 -6.02 -13.69 -12.37
CA ILE A 111 -6.38 -14.52 -13.54
C ILE A 111 -6.33 -16.01 -13.21
N ARG A 112 -5.34 -16.42 -12.43
CA ARG A 112 -5.11 -17.82 -12.04
C ARG A 112 -5.82 -18.21 -10.73
N ARG A 113 -6.47 -17.25 -10.07
CA ARG A 113 -7.13 -17.41 -8.77
C ARG A 113 -6.22 -18.12 -7.76
N ILE A 114 -4.98 -17.66 -7.66
CA ILE A 114 -3.98 -18.23 -6.75
C ILE A 114 -3.18 -17.12 -6.08
N SER A 115 -2.87 -17.33 -4.80
CA SER A 115 -1.98 -16.47 -4.04
C SER A 115 -0.53 -16.93 -4.18
N SER A 116 0.40 -15.97 -4.28
CA SER A 116 1.84 -16.24 -4.37
C SER A 116 2.41 -16.86 -3.09
N ILE A 117 1.86 -16.55 -1.91
CA ILE A 117 2.34 -17.11 -0.63
C ILE A 117 1.93 -18.57 -0.42
N ARG A 118 0.92 -19.07 -1.16
CA ARG A 118 0.37 -20.43 -0.98
C ARG A 118 1.43 -21.53 -1.09
N GLN A 119 2.50 -21.30 -1.86
CA GLN A 119 3.60 -22.24 -2.00
C GLN A 119 4.28 -22.59 -0.67
N PHE A 120 4.18 -21.73 0.35
CA PHE A 120 4.77 -21.98 1.68
C PHE A 120 3.91 -22.87 2.58
N GLN A 121 2.72 -23.30 2.15
CA GLN A 121 1.92 -24.33 2.85
C GLN A 121 2.59 -25.72 2.86
N ILE A 122 3.73 -25.89 2.18
CA ILE A 122 4.54 -27.11 2.26
C ILE A 122 5.21 -27.31 3.62
N PHE A 123 5.33 -26.24 4.41
CA PHE A 123 5.92 -26.27 5.73
C PHE A 123 4.86 -26.62 6.79
N GLU A 124 5.18 -27.58 7.66
CA GLU A 124 4.21 -28.19 8.59
C GLU A 124 3.60 -27.19 9.57
N ASN A 125 4.40 -26.24 10.07
CA ASN A 125 3.98 -25.25 11.05
C ASN A 125 3.38 -23.99 10.40
N VAL A 126 3.23 -23.95 9.07
CA VAL A 126 2.76 -22.77 8.34
C VAL A 126 1.31 -22.95 7.89
N LYS A 127 0.43 -22.17 8.50
CA LYS A 127 -0.96 -22.01 8.04
C LYS A 127 -1.08 -20.76 7.20
N ILE A 128 -1.71 -20.89 6.03
CA ILE A 128 -2.01 -19.77 5.15
C ILE A 128 -3.50 -19.77 4.83
N PHE A 129 -4.15 -18.62 5.00
CA PHE A 129 -5.52 -18.40 4.55
C PHE A 129 -5.55 -17.45 3.37
N THR A 130 -6.02 -17.96 2.24
CA THR A 130 -6.04 -17.23 0.97
C THR A 130 -7.44 -16.83 0.55
N PHE A 131 -7.57 -15.73 -0.18
CA PHE A 131 -8.86 -15.26 -0.69
C PHE A 131 -9.49 -16.31 -1.63
N TRP A 132 -8.74 -16.68 -2.67
CA TRP A 132 -9.27 -17.48 -3.79
C TRP A 132 -9.65 -18.92 -3.44
N ARG A 133 -9.11 -19.47 -2.34
CA ARG A 133 -9.39 -20.85 -1.89
C ARG A 133 -10.17 -20.86 -0.60
N ASP A 134 -9.62 -20.26 0.45
CA ASP A 134 -10.06 -20.50 1.81
C ASP A 134 -11.24 -19.60 2.17
N ALA A 135 -11.15 -18.29 1.88
CA ALA A 135 -12.24 -17.35 2.12
C ALA A 135 -13.46 -17.64 1.23
N ILE A 136 -13.27 -17.84 -0.08
CA ILE A 136 -14.38 -18.20 -0.98
C ILE A 136 -15.06 -19.51 -0.51
N ARG A 137 -14.29 -20.51 -0.08
CA ARG A 137 -14.87 -21.74 0.47
C ARG A 137 -15.67 -21.47 1.75
N ALA A 138 -15.12 -20.72 2.70
CA ALA A 138 -15.77 -20.37 3.95
C ALA A 138 -17.09 -19.61 3.71
N ILE A 139 -17.08 -18.61 2.82
CA ILE A 139 -18.27 -17.85 2.41
C ILE A 139 -19.32 -18.77 1.77
N ASN A 140 -18.91 -19.65 0.85
CA ASN A 140 -19.84 -20.55 0.17
C ASN A 140 -20.48 -21.57 1.11
N LYS A 141 -19.71 -22.07 2.08
CA LYS A 141 -20.15 -23.07 3.06
C LYS A 141 -20.78 -22.47 4.31
N LYS A 142 -20.71 -21.14 4.47
CA LYS A 142 -21.11 -20.42 5.70
C LYS A 142 -20.37 -20.96 6.93
N GLU A 143 -19.06 -21.18 6.79
CA GLU A 143 -18.17 -21.67 7.86
C GLU A 143 -17.24 -20.55 8.32
N ALA A 144 -16.75 -20.64 9.56
CA ALA A 144 -15.73 -19.73 10.07
C ALA A 144 -14.37 -20.01 9.41
N LEU A 145 -13.56 -18.97 9.20
CA LEU A 145 -12.18 -19.13 8.77
C LEU A 145 -11.27 -18.96 9.98
N VAL A 146 -10.98 -20.07 10.65
CA VAL A 146 -10.37 -20.05 11.98
C VAL A 146 -9.16 -20.97 12.05
N PHE A 147 -8.08 -20.47 12.64
CA PHE A 147 -6.93 -21.24 13.08
C PHE A 147 -7.02 -21.47 14.59
N ASN A 148 -6.89 -22.73 15.03
CA ASN A 148 -6.90 -23.10 16.44
C ASN A 148 -5.53 -23.66 16.80
N HIS A 149 -4.95 -23.16 17.89
CA HIS A 149 -3.71 -23.64 18.46
C HIS A 149 -3.72 -23.34 19.96
N ASP A 150 -3.20 -24.23 20.82
CA ASP A 150 -2.97 -24.07 22.27
C ASP A 150 -3.61 -22.86 22.96
N GLY A 151 -4.90 -22.98 23.30
CA GLY A 151 -5.61 -21.92 24.04
C GLY A 151 -5.95 -20.65 23.26
N VAL A 152 -5.61 -20.56 21.97
CA VAL A 152 -5.93 -19.44 21.07
C VAL A 152 -6.78 -19.87 19.87
N ARG A 153 -7.60 -18.92 19.42
CA ARG A 153 -8.45 -19.00 18.23
C ARG A 153 -8.23 -17.74 17.40
N VAL A 154 -7.62 -17.88 16.23
CA VAL A 154 -7.41 -16.76 15.30
C VAL A 154 -8.46 -16.80 14.19
N HIS A 155 -9.35 -15.82 14.19
CA HIS A 155 -10.33 -15.55 13.15
C HIS A 155 -9.65 -14.77 12.02
N ALA A 156 -9.59 -15.36 10.84
CA ALA A 156 -8.82 -14.84 9.72
C ALA A 156 -9.71 -14.25 8.63
N PHE A 157 -9.35 -13.06 8.17
CA PHE A 157 -10.02 -12.33 7.11
C PHE A 157 -8.96 -11.85 6.10
N PRO A 158 -8.51 -12.73 5.19
CA PRO A 158 -7.63 -12.30 4.10
C PRO A 158 -8.29 -11.19 3.28
N TYR A 159 -7.50 -10.43 2.54
CA TYR A 159 -7.99 -9.33 1.73
C TYR A 159 -9.15 -9.75 0.81
N ILE A 160 -10.24 -9.04 0.95
CA ILE A 160 -11.44 -9.17 0.12
C ILE A 160 -11.75 -7.79 -0.43
N ASN A 161 -11.84 -7.66 -1.75
CA ASN A 161 -12.28 -6.44 -2.40
C ASN A 161 -13.78 -6.54 -2.73
N PRO A 162 -14.68 -5.89 -1.98
CA PRO A 162 -16.12 -6.09 -2.15
C PRO A 162 -16.61 -5.63 -3.53
N ILE A 163 -16.06 -4.53 -4.05
CA ILE A 163 -16.36 -4.02 -5.40
C ILE A 163 -16.02 -5.06 -6.47
N SER A 164 -14.83 -5.67 -6.36
CA SER A 164 -14.38 -6.69 -7.32
C SER A 164 -15.25 -7.95 -7.22
N MET A 165 -15.66 -8.34 -6.02
CA MET A 165 -16.62 -9.43 -5.84
C MET A 165 -17.96 -9.12 -6.49
N GLN A 166 -18.47 -7.90 -6.32
CA GLN A 166 -19.74 -7.46 -6.91
C GLN A 166 -19.69 -7.53 -8.44
N ILE A 167 -18.60 -7.03 -9.05
CA ILE A 167 -18.36 -7.10 -10.49
C ILE A 167 -18.27 -8.55 -10.98
N MET A 168 -17.61 -9.42 -10.22
CA MET A 168 -17.45 -10.83 -10.59
C MET A 168 -18.75 -11.63 -10.45
N SER A 169 -19.52 -11.39 -9.39
CA SER A 169 -20.77 -12.09 -9.10
C SER A 169 -21.55 -11.41 -7.95
N ALA A 170 -22.70 -10.82 -8.27
CA ALA A 170 -23.64 -10.31 -7.27
C ALA A 170 -23.99 -11.38 -6.20
N LYS A 171 -24.25 -12.63 -6.62
CA LYS A 171 -24.53 -13.74 -5.70
C LYS A 171 -23.38 -14.06 -4.74
N LEU A 172 -22.14 -13.86 -5.17
CA LEU A 172 -20.99 -14.08 -4.28
C LEU A 172 -20.85 -12.91 -3.29
N TYR A 173 -21.08 -11.69 -3.75
CA TYR A 173 -21.13 -10.50 -2.89
C TYR A 173 -22.23 -10.61 -1.81
N ASP A 174 -23.46 -11.00 -2.17
CA ASP A 174 -24.56 -11.17 -1.20
C ASP A 174 -24.24 -12.23 -0.13
N ARG A 175 -23.60 -13.32 -0.55
CA ARG A 175 -23.15 -14.37 0.37
C ARG A 175 -22.05 -13.89 1.30
N TYR A 176 -21.13 -13.06 0.80
CA TYR A 176 -20.12 -12.42 1.63
C TYR A 176 -20.74 -11.47 2.65
N GLN A 177 -21.66 -10.59 2.23
CA GLN A 177 -22.39 -9.68 3.13
C GLN A 177 -23.12 -10.46 4.22
N THR A 178 -23.83 -11.53 3.85
CA THR A 178 -24.50 -12.41 4.83
C THR A 178 -23.48 -13.06 5.78
N TRP A 179 -22.39 -13.60 5.23
CA TRP A 179 -21.37 -14.29 6.00
C TRP A 179 -20.69 -13.37 7.03
N ILE A 180 -20.36 -12.13 6.64
CA ILE A 180 -19.70 -11.17 7.53
C ILE A 180 -20.65 -10.58 8.57
N ASN A 181 -21.90 -10.27 8.20
CA ASN A 181 -22.92 -9.77 9.12
C ASN A 181 -23.21 -10.77 10.25
N ASP A 182 -23.24 -12.06 9.91
CA ASP A 182 -23.56 -13.11 10.87
C ASP A 182 -22.33 -13.63 11.63
N TYR A 183 -21.10 -13.21 11.24
CA TYR A 183 -19.88 -13.91 11.62
C TYR A 183 -19.67 -13.94 13.14
N GLU A 184 -19.68 -12.77 13.76
CA GLU A 184 -19.45 -12.65 15.20
C GLU A 184 -20.54 -13.35 15.99
N PHE A 185 -21.81 -13.17 15.59
CA PHE A 185 -22.93 -13.83 16.26
C PHE A 185 -22.84 -15.37 16.20
N LYS A 186 -22.41 -15.92 15.06
CA LYS A 186 -22.36 -17.37 14.85
C LYS A 186 -21.10 -18.04 15.38
N PHE A 187 -19.95 -17.36 15.29
CA PHE A 187 -18.65 -18.00 15.46
C PHE A 187 -17.87 -17.46 16.65
N LEU A 188 -18.19 -16.26 17.14
CA LEU A 188 -17.61 -15.71 18.34
C LEU A 188 -18.45 -16.16 19.55
N THR A 189 -18.28 -17.42 19.91
CA THR A 189 -18.92 -18.04 21.07
C THR A 189 -18.11 -17.78 22.33
N LYS A 190 -18.77 -17.72 23.49
CA LYS A 190 -18.08 -17.80 24.79
C LYS A 190 -17.18 -19.02 24.79
N SER A 191 -15.89 -18.77 24.95
CA SER A 191 -14.83 -19.77 24.96
C SER A 191 -13.76 -19.33 25.93
N ASP A 192 -13.08 -20.29 26.53
CA ASP A 192 -11.95 -20.09 27.44
C ASP A 192 -10.67 -19.73 26.67
N LYS A 193 -10.77 -19.61 25.34
CA LYS A 193 -9.65 -19.36 24.44
C LYS A 193 -9.50 -17.88 24.19
N ILE A 194 -8.27 -17.44 24.00
CA ILE A 194 -7.93 -16.12 23.47
C ILE A 194 -8.44 -16.01 22.03
N ASP A 195 -9.22 -14.99 21.74
CA ASP A 195 -9.82 -14.72 20.44
C ASP A 195 -9.08 -13.57 19.75
N ILE A 196 -8.45 -13.88 18.61
CA ILE A 196 -7.69 -12.92 17.82
C ILE A 196 -8.40 -12.72 16.49
N CYS A 197 -8.66 -11.47 16.09
CA CYS A 197 -9.02 -11.15 14.71
C CYS A 197 -7.74 -10.78 13.93
N LEU A 198 -7.51 -11.41 12.79
CA LEU A 198 -6.44 -11.08 11.86
C LEU A 198 -7.05 -10.76 10.50
N ILE A 199 -7.02 -9.49 10.11
CA ILE A 199 -7.64 -8.97 8.88
C ILE A 199 -6.65 -8.17 8.03
N HIS A 200 -6.86 -8.17 6.71
CA HIS A 200 -6.16 -7.27 5.81
C HIS A 200 -7.17 -6.38 5.06
N GLY A 201 -7.22 -5.10 5.43
CA GLY A 201 -8.13 -4.13 4.84
C GLY A 201 -8.19 -2.82 5.62
N MET A 202 -8.69 -1.75 4.99
CA MET A 202 -8.80 -0.43 5.60
C MET A 202 -10.18 0.19 5.39
N LYS A 203 -10.57 1.08 6.30
CA LYS A 203 -11.83 1.83 6.17
C LYS A 203 -11.80 2.78 4.98
N ALA A 204 -10.64 3.39 4.70
CA ALA A 204 -10.48 4.42 3.67
C ALA A 204 -10.70 3.90 2.24
N ASP A 205 -10.60 2.60 2.00
CA ASP A 205 -10.86 1.98 0.69
C ASP A 205 -12.00 0.95 0.73
N GLU A 206 -12.81 0.98 1.81
CA GLU A 206 -13.99 0.14 2.00
C GLU A 206 -13.72 -1.38 2.01
N THR A 207 -12.47 -1.78 2.27
CA THR A 207 -12.10 -3.21 2.38
C THR A 207 -12.15 -3.74 3.81
N PHE A 208 -12.17 -2.85 4.80
CA PHE A 208 -12.45 -3.20 6.19
C PHE A 208 -13.97 -3.35 6.42
N PRO A 209 -14.47 -4.52 6.83
CA PRO A 209 -15.89 -4.72 7.10
C PRO A 209 -16.30 -4.03 8.39
N ASN A 210 -17.29 -3.12 8.32
CA ASN A 210 -17.80 -2.40 9.48
C ASN A 210 -18.51 -3.30 10.51
N GLN A 211 -18.83 -4.53 10.14
CA GLN A 211 -19.49 -5.51 10.99
C GLN A 211 -18.54 -6.27 11.92
N LEU A 212 -17.23 -6.10 11.74
CA LEU A 212 -16.24 -6.62 12.66
C LEU A 212 -15.89 -5.55 13.71
N HIS A 213 -16.06 -5.92 14.96
CA HIS A 213 -16.01 -5.04 16.11
C HIS A 213 -14.76 -5.35 16.94
N PRO A 214 -13.73 -4.49 16.95
CA PRO A 214 -12.48 -4.74 17.67
C PRO A 214 -12.65 -5.11 19.13
N GLU A 215 -13.59 -4.49 19.84
CA GLU A 215 -13.86 -4.71 21.26
C GLU A 215 -14.35 -6.13 21.61
N LYS A 216 -14.72 -6.94 20.61
CA LYS A 216 -15.18 -8.32 20.83
C LYS A 216 -14.03 -9.34 20.83
N TYR A 217 -12.83 -8.94 20.46
CA TYR A 217 -11.65 -9.80 20.41
C TYR A 217 -10.67 -9.42 21.51
N ASP A 218 -9.84 -10.34 21.95
CA ASP A 218 -8.75 -10.05 22.88
C ASP A 218 -7.62 -9.27 22.17
N LEU A 219 -7.46 -9.51 20.87
CA LEU A 219 -6.57 -8.75 19.99
C LEU A 219 -7.18 -8.66 18.60
N PHE A 220 -7.14 -7.46 18.01
CA PHE A 220 -7.60 -7.20 16.65
C PHE A 220 -6.45 -6.62 15.83
N VAL A 221 -5.97 -7.39 14.87
CA VAL A 221 -4.84 -7.03 14.01
C VAL A 221 -5.35 -6.70 12.61
N ALA A 222 -5.02 -5.52 12.10
CA ALA A 222 -5.28 -5.14 10.71
C ALA A 222 -3.98 -4.82 9.94
N GLY A 223 -3.77 -5.45 8.78
CA GLY A 223 -2.77 -5.03 7.79
C GLY A 223 -3.32 -3.99 6.81
N HIS A 224 -2.58 -3.69 5.73
CA HIS A 224 -2.92 -2.78 4.61
C HIS A 224 -2.62 -1.30 4.83
N ASP A 225 -2.76 -0.81 6.06
CA ASP A 225 -2.26 0.52 6.41
C ASP A 225 -0.80 0.41 6.84
N HIS A 226 0.08 1.10 6.13
CA HIS A 226 1.53 0.96 6.30
C HIS A 226 2.09 1.69 7.52
N LEU A 227 1.23 2.42 8.24
CA LEU A 227 1.56 3.19 9.43
C LEU A 227 1.20 2.42 10.69
N PHE A 228 2.15 2.39 11.65
CA PHE A 228 1.90 1.77 12.94
C PHE A 228 0.83 2.54 13.72
N LYS A 229 -0.24 1.87 14.15
CA LYS A 229 -1.35 2.44 14.93
C LYS A 229 -1.83 1.46 16.00
N PRO A 230 -1.36 1.62 17.26
CA PRO A 230 -1.91 0.89 18.40
C PRO A 230 -3.08 1.67 19.01
N ASP A 231 -4.19 1.00 19.29
CA ASP A 231 -5.34 1.53 20.01
C ASP A 231 -6.00 0.44 20.86
N GLY A 232 -5.63 0.38 22.15
CA GLY A 232 -6.16 -0.65 23.05
C GLY A 232 -5.76 -2.05 22.60
N ASN A 233 -6.76 -2.86 22.21
CA ASN A 233 -6.59 -4.20 21.65
C ASN A 233 -6.55 -4.20 20.11
N PHE A 234 -6.76 -3.06 19.45
CA PHE A 234 -6.63 -2.90 18.02
C PHE A 234 -5.20 -2.49 17.65
N ILE A 235 -4.59 -3.18 16.68
CA ILE A 235 -3.24 -2.88 16.22
C ILE A 235 -3.16 -2.95 14.70
N ILE A 236 -2.55 -1.93 14.13
CA ILE A 236 -2.00 -1.95 12.76
C ILE A 236 -0.49 -1.98 12.90
N PRO A 237 0.21 -3.08 12.56
CA PRO A 237 1.67 -3.16 12.67
C PRO A 237 2.40 -2.16 11.78
N GLY A 238 1.79 -1.82 10.65
CA GLY A 238 2.44 -1.08 9.59
C GLY A 238 3.36 -1.95 8.73
N SER A 239 4.07 -1.29 7.82
CA SER A 239 5.01 -1.91 6.90
C SER A 239 6.37 -2.17 7.53
N THR A 240 7.17 -3.07 6.94
CA THR A 240 8.53 -3.36 7.42
C THR A 240 9.57 -2.37 6.89
N GLU A 241 9.22 -1.53 5.93
CA GLU A 241 10.10 -0.52 5.31
C GLU A 241 9.24 0.63 4.75
N ARG A 242 9.83 1.82 4.58
CA ARG A 242 9.14 2.99 4.02
C ARG A 242 8.68 2.72 2.59
N TRP A 243 7.38 2.79 2.35
CA TRP A 243 6.81 2.36 1.07
C TRP A 243 6.98 3.42 -0.01
N LYS A 244 6.55 4.64 0.27
CA LYS A 244 6.52 5.74 -0.70
C LYS A 244 6.90 7.06 -0.04
N PHE A 245 7.26 8.03 -0.87
CA PHE A 245 7.32 9.41 -0.41
C PHE A 245 5.89 9.93 -0.23
N ASP A 246 5.54 10.37 0.98
CA ASP A 246 4.31 11.11 1.27
C ASP A 246 4.64 12.60 1.44
N PRO A 247 4.47 13.41 0.37
CA PRO A 247 4.82 14.83 0.40
C PRO A 247 3.86 15.68 1.24
N VAL A 248 2.66 15.17 1.58
CA VAL A 248 1.62 15.98 2.21
C VAL A 248 1.76 15.91 3.72
N ASN A 249 1.85 14.71 4.28
CA ASN A 249 1.84 14.54 5.73
C ASN A 249 3.24 14.24 6.29
N LEU A 250 4.24 13.97 5.43
CA LEU A 250 5.61 13.57 5.79
C LEU A 250 5.65 12.36 6.76
N VAL A 251 4.57 11.56 6.79
CA VAL A 251 4.40 10.52 7.80
C VAL A 251 5.39 9.38 7.55
N GLU A 252 5.57 8.99 6.29
CA GLU A 252 6.51 7.93 5.90
C GLU A 252 7.96 8.26 6.29
N GLU A 253 8.36 9.52 6.16
CA GLU A 253 9.67 10.03 6.55
C GLU A 253 9.87 10.00 8.07
N LYS A 254 8.90 10.53 8.83
CA LYS A 254 9.07 10.74 10.27
C LYS A 254 8.80 9.50 11.11
N GLN A 255 7.97 8.58 10.64
CA GLN A 255 7.66 7.39 11.40
C GLN A 255 8.76 6.35 11.31
N LYS A 256 9.10 5.77 12.46
CA LYS A 256 9.86 4.54 12.59
C LYS A 256 9.06 3.35 12.05
N ARG A 257 9.73 2.24 11.78
CA ARG A 257 9.07 0.97 11.40
C ARG A 257 9.29 -0.05 12.50
N PHE A 258 8.29 -0.87 12.75
CA PHE A 258 8.30 -1.80 13.87
C PHE A 258 7.81 -3.17 13.45
N PHE A 259 8.24 -4.18 14.18
CA PHE A 259 7.48 -5.41 14.39
C PHE A 259 7.23 -5.55 15.89
N HIS A 260 6.38 -6.49 16.29
CA HIS A 260 5.87 -6.51 17.66
C HIS A 260 5.98 -7.89 18.29
N PHE A 261 6.28 -7.90 19.58
CA PHE A 261 5.98 -8.99 20.48
C PHE A 261 4.79 -8.59 21.34
N ILE A 262 3.76 -9.44 21.40
CA ILE A 262 2.52 -9.14 22.10
C ILE A 262 2.29 -10.20 23.17
N ASN A 263 2.28 -9.80 24.44
CA ASN A 263 1.78 -10.65 25.51
C ASN A 263 0.26 -10.46 25.59
N ILE A 264 -0.46 -11.57 25.57
CA ILE A 264 -1.92 -11.58 25.57
C ILE A 264 -2.45 -12.63 26.54
N GLU A 265 -3.48 -12.21 27.27
CA GLU A 265 -4.29 -13.01 28.17
C GLU A 265 -5.78 -12.78 27.87
N LYS A 266 -6.63 -13.73 28.27
CA LYS A 266 -8.05 -13.71 27.93
C LYS A 266 -8.76 -12.57 28.65
N ASN A 267 -9.48 -11.73 27.90
CA ASN A 267 -10.20 -10.54 28.34
C ASN A 267 -9.32 -9.46 29.01
N GLU A 268 -8.01 -9.50 28.79
CA GLU A 268 -7.08 -8.48 29.28
C GLU A 268 -6.57 -7.61 28.14
N LYS A 269 -6.10 -6.41 28.47
CA LYS A 269 -5.50 -5.52 27.49
C LYS A 269 -4.14 -6.10 27.05
N PRO A 270 -3.86 -6.26 25.76
CA PRO A 270 -2.58 -6.79 25.31
C PRO A 270 -1.42 -5.84 25.65
N GLU A 271 -0.29 -6.41 26.06
CA GLU A 271 0.96 -5.67 26.23
C GLU A 271 1.77 -5.76 24.95
N ILE A 272 2.03 -4.61 24.33
CA ILE A 272 2.70 -4.51 23.03
C ILE A 272 4.13 -4.03 23.24
N GLU A 273 5.09 -4.91 22.99
CA GLU A 273 6.50 -4.57 22.87
C GLU A 273 6.82 -4.34 21.39
N SER A 274 7.28 -3.14 21.04
CA SER A 274 7.59 -2.78 19.65
C SER A 274 9.10 -2.70 19.45
N VAL A 275 9.61 -3.48 18.49
CA VAL A 275 11.04 -3.51 18.14
C VAL A 275 11.24 -2.72 16.86
N GLU A 276 12.07 -1.68 16.93
CA GLU A 276 12.38 -0.82 15.79
C GLU A 276 13.19 -1.58 14.74
N ILE A 277 12.77 -1.44 13.48
CA ILE A 277 13.47 -2.00 12.32
C ILE A 277 14.47 -0.95 11.81
N PRO A 278 15.75 -1.30 11.59
CA PRO A 278 16.73 -0.39 11.02
C PRO A 278 16.45 -0.13 9.53
N ILE A 279 15.84 1.02 9.25
CA ILE A 279 15.41 1.44 7.92
C ILE A 279 16.30 2.52 7.31
N ARG A 280 16.39 2.54 5.99
CA ARG A 280 17.15 3.57 5.26
C ARG A 280 16.50 4.94 5.39
N ARG A 281 17.29 5.99 5.58
CA ARG A 281 16.83 7.39 5.60
C ARG A 281 16.01 7.74 4.37
N MET A 282 14.87 8.40 4.59
CA MET A 282 14.04 9.03 3.58
C MET A 282 13.91 10.51 3.92
N ILE A 283 14.11 11.39 2.94
CA ILE A 283 14.11 12.84 3.10
C ILE A 283 13.16 13.43 2.08
N VAL A 284 12.28 14.33 2.52
CA VAL A 284 11.40 15.10 1.65
C VAL A 284 11.57 16.59 1.94
N GLU A 285 12.09 17.32 0.97
CA GLU A 285 12.32 18.76 1.08
C GLU A 285 11.44 19.53 0.09
N SER A 286 11.02 20.73 0.50
CA SER A 286 10.33 21.67 -0.38
C SER A 286 11.23 22.87 -0.67
N ILE A 287 11.29 23.28 -1.94
CA ILE A 287 12.04 24.44 -2.39
C ILE A 287 11.06 25.38 -3.08
N ASN A 288 10.97 26.61 -2.57
CA ASN A 288 10.17 27.65 -3.20
C ASN A 288 10.94 28.26 -4.36
N ILE A 289 10.31 28.30 -5.53
CA ILE A 289 10.88 28.86 -6.76
C ILE A 289 10.08 30.08 -7.17
N ASP A 290 10.80 31.14 -7.54
CA ASP A 290 10.22 32.37 -8.09
C ASP A 290 10.30 32.40 -9.63
N LEU A 291 9.52 33.29 -10.26
CA LEU A 291 9.43 33.37 -11.73
C LEU A 291 10.78 33.72 -12.40
N ASP A 292 11.61 34.47 -11.69
CA ASP A 292 12.90 34.96 -12.17
C ASP A 292 14.04 33.98 -11.89
N ASP A 293 13.78 32.89 -11.14
CA ASP A 293 14.81 31.91 -10.82
C ASP A 293 15.30 31.21 -12.09
N THR A 294 16.62 31.30 -12.29
CA THR A 294 17.33 30.58 -13.34
C THR A 294 17.48 29.10 -12.96
N HIS A 295 17.76 28.26 -13.96
CA HIS A 295 18.06 26.85 -13.70
C HIS A 295 19.27 26.66 -12.77
N GLN A 296 20.25 27.57 -12.81
CA GLN A 296 21.44 27.49 -11.95
C GLN A 296 21.10 27.82 -10.50
N GLU A 297 20.23 28.79 -10.25
CA GLU A 297 19.77 29.12 -8.90
C GLU A 297 18.97 27.97 -8.31
N ILE A 298 18.05 27.37 -9.08
CA ILE A 298 17.27 26.20 -8.64
C ILE A 298 18.21 25.03 -8.31
N TYR A 299 19.24 24.79 -9.12
CA TYR A 299 20.24 23.76 -8.84
C TYR A 299 21.02 24.05 -7.56
N GLY A 300 21.47 25.28 -7.36
CA GLY A 300 22.18 25.69 -6.15
C GLY A 300 21.32 25.53 -4.91
N GLN A 301 20.01 25.81 -5.00
CA GLN A 301 19.06 25.57 -3.91
C GLN A 301 18.91 24.07 -3.61
N ILE A 302 18.80 23.21 -4.64
CA ILE A 302 18.74 21.76 -4.47
C ILE A 302 20.03 21.23 -3.85
N GLU A 303 21.18 21.65 -4.36
CA GLU A 303 22.48 21.22 -3.87
C GLU A 303 22.69 21.65 -2.42
N LYS A 304 22.34 22.89 -2.07
CA LYS A 304 22.33 23.36 -0.68
C LYS A 304 21.46 22.47 0.21
N LYS A 305 20.27 22.04 -0.25
CA LYS A 305 19.44 21.10 0.49
C LYS A 305 20.07 19.73 0.66
N LEU A 306 20.76 19.22 -0.36
CA LEU A 306 21.51 17.98 -0.23
C LEU A 306 22.66 18.13 0.78
N ASP A 307 23.37 19.25 0.78
CA ASP A 307 24.47 19.56 1.71
C ASP A 307 23.98 19.71 3.16
N GLU A 308 22.86 20.40 3.38
CA GLU A 308 22.21 20.52 4.71
C GLU A 308 21.87 19.16 5.34
N HIS A 309 21.66 18.12 4.52
CA HIS A 309 21.41 16.75 4.94
C HIS A 309 22.66 15.84 4.89
N GLU A 310 23.84 16.43 4.69
CA GLU A 310 25.15 15.77 4.61
C GLU A 310 25.23 14.77 3.44
N LEU A 311 24.52 15.02 2.33
CA LEU A 311 24.44 14.09 1.20
C LEU A 311 25.45 14.39 0.09
N ILE A 312 26.18 15.50 0.15
CA ILE A 312 27.31 15.80 -0.76
C ILE A 312 28.58 15.18 -0.19
N GLU A 313 28.61 13.86 -0.20
CA GLU A 313 29.73 13.07 0.26
C GLU A 313 29.93 11.86 -0.65
N LYS A 314 31.02 11.14 -0.41
CA LYS A 314 31.28 9.91 -1.15
C LYS A 314 30.15 8.92 -0.90
N PHE A 315 29.56 8.40 -1.98
CA PHE A 315 28.50 7.42 -1.88
C PHE A 315 28.91 6.20 -1.05
N ASP A 316 28.06 5.88 -0.07
CA ASP A 316 28.08 4.64 0.67
C ASP A 316 26.71 3.94 0.55
N ALA A 317 26.75 2.69 0.15
CA ALA A 317 25.55 1.97 -0.24
C ALA A 317 24.61 1.72 0.95
N GLU A 318 25.15 1.57 2.17
CA GLU A 318 24.38 1.31 3.39
C GLU A 318 23.79 2.59 4.00
N SER A 319 24.53 3.71 3.98
CA SER A 319 24.07 4.99 4.53
C SER A 319 23.32 5.90 3.55
N ALA A 320 23.42 5.66 2.24
CA ALA A 320 22.78 6.49 1.21
C ALA A 320 21.28 6.70 1.46
N ALA A 321 20.81 7.93 1.26
CA ALA A 321 19.42 8.31 1.53
C ALA A 321 18.52 8.21 0.29
N ARG A 322 17.21 8.06 0.53
CA ARG A 322 16.16 8.28 -0.46
C ARG A 322 15.69 9.72 -0.34
N VAL A 323 15.73 10.49 -1.41
CA VAL A 323 15.44 11.93 -1.37
C VAL A 323 14.37 12.29 -2.38
N LYS A 324 13.43 13.12 -1.95
CA LYS A 324 12.46 13.77 -2.81
C LYS A 324 12.53 15.28 -2.59
N ILE A 325 12.73 16.02 -3.67
CA ILE A 325 12.58 17.47 -3.69
C ILE A 325 11.22 17.82 -4.30
N ILE A 326 10.49 18.72 -3.66
CA ILE A 326 9.23 19.26 -4.14
C ILE A 326 9.45 20.72 -4.48
N LEU A 327 9.28 21.06 -5.75
CA LEU A 327 9.35 22.42 -6.23
C LEU A 327 7.99 23.09 -6.02
N THR A 328 7.95 24.14 -5.21
CA THR A 328 6.75 24.96 -4.91
C THR A 328 6.91 26.37 -5.50
N GLY A 329 5.85 27.17 -5.49
CA GLY A 329 5.88 28.54 -6.01
C GLY A 329 5.19 28.69 -7.37
N ASN A 330 5.46 29.81 -8.06
CA ASN A 330 4.83 30.17 -9.33
C ASN A 330 5.86 30.08 -10.46
N ILE A 331 5.66 29.15 -11.39
CA ILE A 331 6.46 29.06 -12.61
C ILE A 331 5.54 29.10 -13.84
N GLY A 332 5.93 29.89 -14.84
CA GLY A 332 5.24 29.86 -16.14
C GLY A 332 5.42 28.50 -16.83
N TYR A 333 4.45 28.10 -17.65
CA TYR A 333 4.51 26.83 -18.41
C TYR A 333 5.74 26.73 -19.32
N SER A 334 6.10 27.84 -19.98
CA SER A 334 7.29 27.95 -20.84
C SER A 334 8.58 27.72 -20.05
N THR A 335 8.72 28.36 -18.90
CA THR A 335 9.86 28.20 -17.98
C THR A 335 9.95 26.76 -17.47
N TRP A 336 8.84 26.14 -17.06
CA TRP A 336 8.83 24.73 -16.64
C TRP A 336 9.26 23.78 -17.76
N SER A 337 8.80 24.01 -19.00
CA SER A 337 9.14 23.17 -20.15
C SER A 337 10.64 23.20 -20.45
N ASN A 338 11.30 24.34 -20.19
CA ASN A 338 12.75 24.47 -20.30
C ASN A 338 13.51 23.91 -19.09
N LEU A 339 12.91 23.96 -17.90
CA LEU A 339 13.49 23.47 -16.66
C LEU A 339 13.45 21.95 -16.54
N SER A 340 12.36 21.30 -16.95
CA SER A 340 12.14 19.86 -16.74
C SER A 340 13.25 18.95 -17.33
N PRO A 341 13.75 19.17 -18.56
CA PRO A 341 14.89 18.41 -19.08
C PRO A 341 16.16 18.59 -18.25
N ASN A 342 16.36 19.80 -17.72
CA ASN A 342 17.49 20.13 -16.87
C ASN A 342 17.35 19.46 -15.49
N LEU A 343 16.18 19.47 -14.86
CA LEU A 343 15.96 18.72 -13.62
C LEU A 343 16.17 17.21 -13.81
N THR A 344 15.81 16.66 -14.97
CA THR A 344 16.10 15.25 -15.29
C THR A 344 17.60 14.98 -15.38
N LYS A 345 18.37 15.89 -16.00
CA LYS A 345 19.83 15.80 -16.03
C LYS A 345 20.44 15.88 -14.64
N LEU A 346 19.94 16.79 -13.79
CA LEU A 346 20.35 16.90 -12.39
C LEU A 346 20.08 15.60 -11.64
N SER A 347 18.87 15.03 -11.76
CA SER A 347 18.55 13.76 -11.12
C SER A 347 19.48 12.63 -11.54
N ASN A 348 19.78 12.55 -12.85
CA ASN A 348 20.74 11.58 -13.37
C ASN A 348 22.16 11.84 -12.84
N MET A 349 22.58 13.09 -12.70
CA MET A 349 23.88 13.46 -12.14
C MET A 349 23.97 13.05 -10.67
N VAL A 350 22.98 13.41 -9.85
CA VAL A 350 22.92 13.05 -8.42
C VAL A 350 22.99 11.53 -8.26
N LEU A 351 22.21 10.80 -9.07
CA LEU A 351 22.21 9.34 -9.01
C LEU A 351 23.48 8.72 -9.59
N SER A 352 24.16 9.29 -10.59
CA SER A 352 25.33 8.65 -11.19
C SER A 352 26.65 9.01 -10.52
N SER A 353 26.77 10.22 -9.98
CA SER A 353 28.01 10.74 -9.41
C SER A 353 28.41 10.03 -8.11
N PRO A 354 29.71 9.75 -7.90
CA PRO A 354 30.20 9.19 -6.64
C PRO A 354 30.19 10.18 -5.47
N ASN A 355 29.91 11.47 -5.73
CA ASN A 355 29.95 12.55 -4.75
C ASN A 355 28.59 12.87 -4.12
N TYR A 356 27.56 12.07 -4.41
CA TYR A 356 26.29 12.17 -3.72
C TYR A 356 25.93 10.83 -3.07
N ASN A 357 25.62 10.87 -1.77
CA ASN A 357 25.21 9.72 -0.99
C ASN A 357 23.69 9.49 -1.08
N VAL A 358 23.19 9.36 -2.32
CA VAL A 358 21.77 9.28 -2.63
C VAL A 358 21.48 8.02 -3.45
N ILE A 359 20.53 7.21 -3.00
CA ILE A 359 20.16 5.93 -3.65
C ILE A 359 18.89 6.03 -4.49
N GLN A 360 18.00 6.96 -4.13
CA GLN A 360 16.78 7.28 -4.86
C GLN A 360 16.63 8.79 -4.84
N PHE A 361 16.40 9.40 -6.00
CA PHE A 361 16.26 10.85 -6.11
C PHE A 361 15.08 11.19 -7.00
N LYS A 362 14.13 11.94 -6.45
CA LYS A 362 12.95 12.41 -7.18
C LYS A 362 12.85 13.91 -7.07
N ILE A 363 12.45 14.54 -8.17
CA ILE A 363 12.04 15.95 -8.18
C ILE A 363 10.59 15.97 -8.66
N ASP A 364 9.68 16.37 -7.78
CA ASP A 364 8.28 16.61 -8.08
C ASP A 364 7.98 18.10 -8.04
N LYS A 365 6.78 18.47 -8.47
CA LYS A 365 6.25 19.83 -8.33
C LYS A 365 4.90 19.85 -7.64
N SER A 366 4.68 20.90 -6.86
CA SER A 366 3.39 21.28 -6.33
C SER A 366 3.17 22.75 -6.67
N MET A 367 2.73 23.01 -7.91
CA MET A 367 2.63 24.35 -8.49
C MET A 367 1.20 24.66 -8.92
N THR A 368 0.78 25.91 -8.70
CA THR A 368 -0.35 26.54 -9.38
C THR A 368 0.17 27.15 -10.68
N TYR A 369 -0.34 26.73 -11.84
CA TYR A 369 -0.02 27.40 -13.10
C TYR A 369 -0.68 28.78 -13.08
N ARG A 370 0.13 29.84 -13.06
CA ARG A 370 -0.33 31.14 -13.56
C ARG A 370 -0.16 31.10 -15.07
N ASP A 371 -1.24 30.79 -15.77
CA ASP A 371 -1.29 31.13 -17.18
C ASP A 371 -1.25 32.66 -17.26
N GLU A 372 -0.24 33.22 -17.93
CA GLU A 372 -0.25 34.61 -18.41
C GLU A 372 -1.28 34.82 -19.55
N ALA A 373 -2.40 34.12 -19.45
CA ALA A 373 -3.59 34.27 -20.25
C ALA A 373 -4.80 34.56 -19.34
N GLU A 374 -4.66 35.52 -18.42
CA GLU A 374 -5.78 36.39 -18.04
C GLU A 374 -6.04 37.42 -19.16
N LYS A 375 -6.24 36.90 -20.38
CA LYS A 375 -7.03 37.55 -21.42
C LYS A 375 -8.07 36.53 -21.89
N ASP A 376 -9.23 36.68 -21.27
CA ASP A 376 -10.51 36.06 -21.61
C ASP A 376 -10.62 34.53 -21.45
N VAL A 377 -11.75 34.16 -20.85
CA VAL A 377 -12.29 32.82 -20.61
C VAL A 377 -11.79 32.14 -19.33
N SER A 378 -12.55 32.39 -18.28
CA SER A 378 -12.74 31.50 -17.13
C SER A 378 -12.83 30.02 -17.52
N GLN A 379 -11.84 29.23 -17.15
CA GLN A 379 -12.03 27.80 -16.89
C GLN A 379 -11.42 27.43 -15.53
N PRO A 380 -12.26 27.20 -14.50
CA PRO A 380 -11.81 26.59 -13.27
C PRO A 380 -11.53 25.10 -13.50
N GLY A 381 -10.51 24.61 -12.79
CA GLY A 381 -10.10 23.23 -12.78
C GLY A 381 -11.20 22.26 -12.34
N ARG A 382 -10.85 20.97 -12.44
CA ARG A 382 -11.62 19.80 -12.00
C ARG A 382 -11.98 19.87 -10.51
N ALA A 383 -12.94 20.71 -10.15
CA ALA A 383 -13.98 20.28 -9.24
C ALA A 383 -14.77 19.16 -9.95
N GLU A 384 -15.32 18.22 -9.20
CA GLU A 384 -16.47 17.48 -9.70
C GLU A 384 -17.53 18.54 -10.04
N ILE A 385 -17.61 18.93 -11.31
CA ILE A 385 -18.71 19.73 -11.80
C ILE A 385 -19.89 18.77 -11.78
N LEU A 386 -20.65 18.81 -10.70
CA LEU A 386 -22.07 18.49 -10.73
C LEU A 386 -22.66 19.45 -11.78
N TYR A 387 -22.67 19.01 -13.04
CA TYR A 387 -23.47 19.65 -14.06
C TYR A 387 -24.91 19.47 -13.62
N LEU A 388 -25.49 20.52 -13.02
CA LEU A 388 -26.94 20.65 -12.99
C LEU A 388 -27.35 20.80 -14.45
N ILE A 389 -27.80 19.70 -15.04
CA ILE A 389 -28.38 19.72 -16.37
C ILE A 389 -29.77 20.32 -16.18
N GLU A 390 -29.92 21.61 -16.51
CA GLU A 390 -31.18 22.34 -16.33
C GLU A 390 -32.14 22.03 -17.47
N ASP A 391 -31.62 21.88 -18.69
CA ASP A 391 -32.37 21.41 -19.87
C ASP A 391 -31.56 20.35 -20.62
N PRO A 392 -31.78 19.06 -20.31
CA PRO A 392 -31.03 17.95 -20.88
C PRO A 392 -31.07 17.87 -22.40
N GLU A 393 -32.18 18.27 -23.02
CA GLU A 393 -32.33 18.20 -24.48
C GLU A 393 -31.52 19.32 -25.13
N THR A 394 -31.67 20.56 -24.66
CA THR A 394 -30.97 21.72 -25.22
C THR A 394 -29.45 21.65 -25.01
N GLU A 395 -29.02 21.22 -23.83
CA GLU A 395 -27.60 21.10 -23.49
C GLU A 395 -26.91 19.97 -24.27
N PHE A 396 -27.56 18.81 -24.39
CA PHE A 396 -27.01 17.71 -25.17
C PHE A 396 -26.99 18.01 -26.67
N LEU A 397 -28.01 18.70 -27.19
CA LEU A 397 -28.02 19.15 -28.59
C LEU A 397 -26.87 20.12 -28.87
N THR A 398 -26.57 21.01 -27.93
CA THR A 398 -25.44 21.95 -28.02
C THR A 398 -24.09 21.20 -28.00
N PHE A 399 -23.98 20.16 -27.19
CA PHE A 399 -22.82 19.27 -27.16
C PHE A 399 -22.61 18.53 -28.49
N LEU A 400 -23.67 17.92 -29.04
CA LEU A 400 -23.59 17.21 -30.33
C LEU A 400 -23.20 18.14 -31.49
N LYS A 401 -23.67 19.40 -31.48
CA LYS A 401 -23.27 20.43 -32.45
C LYS A 401 -21.78 20.76 -32.36
N LYS A 402 -21.21 20.86 -31.15
CA LYS A 402 -19.77 21.10 -30.95
C LYS A 402 -18.90 19.94 -31.44
N LEU A 403 -19.41 18.72 -31.40
CA LEU A 403 -18.72 17.53 -31.92
C LEU A 403 -18.86 17.36 -33.45
N GLU A 404 -19.54 18.29 -34.12
CA GLU A 404 -19.76 18.28 -35.57
C GLU A 404 -20.32 16.95 -36.10
N ILE A 405 -21.17 16.29 -35.31
CA ILE A 405 -21.74 14.99 -35.68
C ILE A 405 -22.82 15.19 -36.74
N GLN A 406 -22.48 14.92 -38.00
CA GLN A 406 -23.38 15.08 -39.14
C GLN A 406 -24.11 13.79 -39.54
N LYS A 407 -23.68 12.63 -39.02
CA LYS A 407 -24.16 11.31 -39.45
C LYS A 407 -25.50 10.90 -38.83
N TYR A 408 -25.89 11.53 -37.72
CA TYR A 408 -27.07 11.15 -36.95
C TYR A 408 -28.03 12.33 -36.85
N ASP A 409 -29.32 12.04 -36.70
CA ASP A 409 -30.32 13.05 -36.36
C ASP A 409 -30.06 13.51 -34.91
N THR A 410 -29.33 14.61 -34.80
CA THR A 410 -28.89 15.16 -33.51
C THR A 410 -30.06 15.65 -32.67
N GLN A 411 -31.18 16.01 -33.30
CA GLN A 411 -32.39 16.48 -32.64
C GLN A 411 -33.13 15.30 -31.99
N LEU A 412 -33.24 14.17 -32.71
CA LEU A 412 -33.79 12.94 -32.14
C LEU A 412 -32.92 12.39 -31.00
N LEU A 413 -31.59 12.45 -31.12
CA LEU A 413 -30.67 12.02 -30.07
C LEU A 413 -30.80 12.86 -28.80
N ALA A 414 -30.95 14.17 -28.93
CA ALA A 414 -31.20 15.07 -27.81
C ALA A 414 -32.51 14.77 -27.08
N GLN A 415 -33.59 14.52 -27.83
CA GLN A 415 -34.88 14.13 -27.25
C GLN A 415 -34.82 12.81 -26.49
N LEU A 416 -34.11 11.81 -27.03
CA LEU A 416 -33.93 10.52 -26.37
C LEU A 416 -33.11 10.67 -25.08
N PHE A 417 -32.04 11.47 -25.12
CA PHE A 417 -31.22 11.76 -23.95
C PHE A 417 -32.04 12.44 -22.84
N GLY A 418 -32.81 13.48 -23.17
CA GLY A 418 -33.67 14.15 -22.19
C GLY A 418 -34.73 13.24 -21.59
N LYS A 419 -35.34 12.35 -22.39
CA LYS A 419 -36.28 11.33 -21.88
C LYS A 419 -35.64 10.35 -20.89
N VAL A 420 -34.39 9.93 -21.14
CA VAL A 420 -33.69 9.00 -20.23
C VAL A 420 -33.38 9.67 -18.91
N ILE A 421 -32.81 10.89 -18.94
CA ILE A 421 -32.43 11.65 -17.75
C ILE A 421 -33.66 11.94 -16.87
N ASN A 422 -34.75 12.43 -17.47
CA ASN A 422 -35.98 12.75 -16.73
C ASN A 422 -36.65 11.50 -16.13
N LYS A 423 -36.51 10.33 -16.77
CA LYS A 423 -37.06 9.08 -16.26
C LYS A 423 -36.22 8.46 -15.13
N THR A 424 -34.93 8.77 -15.06
CA THR A 424 -34.05 8.40 -13.94
C THR A 424 -34.13 9.36 -12.75
N GLY A 425 -34.59 10.59 -12.95
CA GLY A 425 -34.82 11.57 -11.88
C GLY A 425 -35.98 11.22 -10.93
N ASP A 426 -36.99 10.48 -11.42
CA ASP A 426 -38.13 10.00 -10.61
C ASP A 426 -37.84 8.74 -9.77
N LEU A 427 -36.60 8.24 -9.78
CA LEU A 427 -36.16 7.03 -9.06
C LEU A 427 -35.09 7.31 -7.99
N GLN A 428 -34.84 8.58 -7.67
CA GLN A 428 -34.14 9.04 -6.46
C GLN A 428 -35.15 9.53 -5.44
#